data_AF-A0A272EPU4-F1
#
_entry.id   AF-A0A272EPU4-F1
#
_cell.length_a   1.000
_cell.length_b   1.000
_cell.length_c   1.000
_cell.angle_alpha   90.00
_cell.angle_beta   90.00
_cell.angle_gamma   90.00
#
_symmetry.space_group_name_H-M   'P 1'
#
loop_
_entity.id
_entity.type
_entity.pdbx_description
1 polymer ?
#
loop_
_entity_poly.entity_id
_entity_poly.type
_entity_poly.pdbx_seq_one_letter_code
_entity_poly.pdbx_strand_id
1 'polypeptide(L)'
;MLHLVPGALRRLLSNAGGLAANRLALFSLELQEESERQLGHLVWLLVCALALYFFILFASVALLIWAWPHGYALAVACALALGHGILALALALYVAWRLRCSPRPFSATRAEFARDQQIFGEQPEDPP
;
A
#
# COMPACT_ATOMS: atom_id res chain seq x y z
N MET A 1 38.42 35.70 20.89
CA MET A 1 36.94 35.60 20.96
C MET A 1 36.40 34.55 19.97
N LEU A 2 36.88 33.28 20.01
CA LEU A 2 36.53 32.27 19.00
C LEU A 2 36.16 30.88 19.57
N HIS A 3 35.78 30.77 20.85
CA HIS A 3 35.45 29.49 21.51
C HIS A 3 33.98 29.36 21.96
N LEU A 4 33.10 30.36 21.72
CA LEU A 4 31.69 30.29 22.12
C LEU A 4 30.75 29.68 21.06
N VAL A 5 31.19 29.58 19.81
CA VAL A 5 30.43 28.99 18.70
C VAL A 5 30.04 27.50 18.91
N PRO A 6 30.89 26.62 19.50
CA PRO A 6 30.56 25.20 19.63
C PRO A 6 29.33 24.94 20.50
N GLY A 7 29.16 25.71 21.58
CA GLY A 7 28.05 25.55 22.53
C GLY A 7 26.71 26.07 21.98
N ALA A 8 26.75 27.18 21.23
CA ALA A 8 25.57 27.73 20.58
C ALA A 8 25.07 26.83 19.44
N LEU A 9 25.99 26.28 18.65
CA LEU A 9 25.66 25.36 17.56
C LEU A 9 25.05 24.05 18.08
N ARG A 10 25.58 23.51 19.18
CA ARG A 10 25.04 22.31 19.83
C ARG A 10 23.65 22.53 20.45
N ARG A 11 23.37 23.73 20.95
CA ARG A 11 22.04 24.14 21.42
C ARG A 11 21.04 24.31 20.28
N LEU A 12 21.48 24.86 19.14
CA LEU A 12 20.64 24.96 17.94
C LEU A 12 20.34 23.58 17.35
N LEU A 13 21.32 22.67 17.30
CA LEU A 13 21.13 21.29 16.84
C LEU A 13 20.19 20.49 17.75
N SER A 14 20.31 20.63 19.07
CA SER A 14 19.42 19.96 20.01
C SER A 14 18.00 20.52 19.97
N ASN A 15 17.84 21.83 19.83
CA ASN A 15 16.52 22.44 19.65
C ASN A 15 15.88 22.07 18.29
N ALA A 16 16.66 22.06 17.21
CA ALA A 16 16.19 21.62 15.90
C ALA A 16 15.84 20.13 15.89
N GLY A 17 16.65 19.30 16.54
CA GLY A 17 16.38 17.88 16.74
C GLY A 17 15.11 17.63 17.57
N GLY A 18 14.90 18.40 18.65
CA GLY A 18 13.68 18.32 19.46
C GLY A 18 12.42 18.77 18.71
N LEU A 19 12.51 19.83 17.90
CA LEU A 19 11.40 20.27 17.04
C LEU A 19 11.07 19.25 15.95
N ALA A 20 12.10 18.67 15.31
CA ALA A 20 11.94 17.63 14.32
C ALA A 20 11.32 16.37 14.95
N ALA A 21 11.82 15.93 16.10
CA ALA A 21 11.28 14.78 16.81
C ALA A 21 9.80 14.96 17.17
N ASN A 22 9.40 16.15 17.63
CA ASN A 22 8.01 16.42 17.99
C ASN A 22 7.10 16.49 16.75
N ARG A 23 7.60 17.03 15.62
CA ARG A 23 6.88 17.02 14.34
C ARG A 23 6.77 15.61 13.76
N LEU A 24 7.83 14.81 13.82
CA LEU A 24 7.80 13.41 13.39
C LEU A 24 6.87 12.57 14.28
N ALA A 25 6.83 12.81 15.58
CA ALA A 25 5.90 12.13 16.49
C ALA A 25 4.44 12.46 16.13
N LEU A 26 4.12 13.73 15.85
CA LEU A 26 2.79 14.14 15.38
C LEU A 26 2.46 13.60 13.99
N PHE A 27 3.42 13.62 13.05
CA PHE A 27 3.25 13.11 11.69
C PHE A 27 3.08 11.59 11.67
N SER A 28 3.80 10.88 12.54
CA SER A 28 3.68 9.44 12.75
C SER A 28 2.33 9.08 13.38
N LEU A 29 1.83 9.91 14.30
CA LEU A 29 0.52 9.73 14.92
C LEU A 29 -0.62 9.96 13.91
N GLU A 30 -0.56 11.05 13.12
CA GLU A 30 -1.55 11.36 12.08
C GLU A 30 -1.53 10.31 10.95
N LEU A 31 -0.34 9.83 10.54
CA LEU A 31 -0.22 8.72 9.59
C LEU A 31 -0.86 7.43 10.12
N GLN A 32 -0.74 7.17 11.41
CA GLN A 32 -1.28 5.98 12.05
C GLN A 32 -2.82 6.04 12.16
N GLU A 33 -3.37 7.23 12.46
CA GLU A 33 -4.80 7.49 12.45
C GLU A 33 -5.42 7.44 11.03
N GLU A 34 -4.74 7.96 10.02
CA GLU A 34 -5.20 7.85 8.63
C GLU A 34 -5.08 6.42 8.08
N SER A 35 -4.05 5.67 8.49
CA SER A 35 -3.86 4.29 8.03
C SER A 35 -4.92 3.35 8.59
N GLU A 36 -5.24 3.41 9.89
CA GLU A 36 -6.27 2.54 10.48
C GLU A 36 -7.64 2.75 9.82
N ARG A 37 -8.05 4.00 9.60
CA ARG A 37 -9.36 4.30 9.01
C ARG A 37 -9.44 3.89 7.54
N GLN A 38 -8.34 3.98 6.78
CA GLN A 38 -8.28 3.53 5.39
C GLN A 38 -8.16 1.99 5.27
N LEU A 39 -7.45 1.34 6.18
CA LEU A 39 -7.31 -0.12 6.24
C LEU A 39 -8.64 -0.80 6.56
N GLY A 40 -9.44 -0.24 7.48
CA GLY A 40 -10.77 -0.77 7.79
C GLY A 40 -11.69 -0.80 6.55
N HIS A 41 -11.71 0.28 5.76
CA HIS A 41 -12.45 0.31 4.49
C HIS A 41 -11.90 -0.67 3.45
N LEU A 42 -10.57 -0.85 3.40
CA LEU A 42 -9.95 -1.78 2.46
C LEU A 42 -10.31 -3.24 2.78
N VAL A 43 -10.37 -3.62 4.07
CA VAL A 43 -10.82 -4.94 4.51
C VAL A 43 -12.27 -5.18 4.11
N TRP A 44 -13.17 -4.22 4.36
CA TRP A 44 -14.57 -4.35 3.92
C TRP A 44 -14.70 -4.44 2.41
N LEU A 45 -13.92 -3.66 1.66
CA LEU A 45 -13.90 -3.74 0.19
C LEU A 45 -13.40 -5.10 -0.30
N LEU A 46 -12.40 -5.68 0.36
CA LEU A 46 -11.92 -7.04 0.08
C LEU A 46 -12.99 -8.09 0.40
N VAL A 47 -13.67 -7.97 1.54
CA VAL A 47 -14.77 -8.87 1.93
C VAL A 47 -15.91 -8.79 0.91
N CYS A 48 -16.33 -7.59 0.51
CA CYS A 48 -17.35 -7.39 -0.52
C CYS A 48 -16.92 -7.97 -1.87
N ALA A 49 -15.67 -7.75 -2.29
CA ALA A 49 -15.14 -8.30 -3.53
C ALA A 49 -15.12 -9.84 -3.51
N LEU A 50 -14.72 -10.44 -2.39
CA LEU A 50 -14.69 -11.88 -2.20
C LEU A 50 -16.11 -12.48 -2.18
N ALA A 51 -17.04 -11.85 -1.47
CA ALA A 51 -18.44 -12.27 -1.43
C ALA A 51 -19.08 -12.20 -2.82
N LEU A 52 -18.83 -11.12 -3.57
CA LEU A 52 -19.29 -10.98 -4.96
C LEU A 52 -18.69 -12.04 -5.88
N TYR A 53 -17.38 -12.33 -5.72
CA TYR A 53 -16.72 -13.40 -6.49
C TYR A 53 -17.39 -14.76 -6.27
N PHE A 54 -17.62 -15.15 -5.00
CA PHE A 54 -18.32 -16.39 -4.69
C PHE A 54 -19.75 -16.41 -5.23
N PHE A 55 -20.49 -15.30 -5.11
CA PHE A 55 -21.83 -15.20 -5.67
C PHE A 55 -21.84 -15.47 -7.18
N ILE A 56 -20.95 -14.81 -7.94
CA ILE A 56 -20.85 -15.02 -9.39
C ILE A 56 -20.44 -16.47 -9.70
N LEU A 57 -19.54 -17.06 -8.91
CA LEU A 57 -19.09 -18.44 -9.09
C LEU A 57 -20.25 -19.43 -8.90
N PHE A 58 -21.00 -19.32 -7.79
CA PHE A 58 -22.17 -20.17 -7.55
C PHE A 58 -23.29 -19.94 -8.58
N ALA A 59 -23.53 -18.69 -8.98
CA ALA A 59 -24.48 -18.36 -10.03
C ALA A 59 -24.08 -18.99 -11.38
N SER A 60 -22.79 -18.99 -11.71
CA SER A 60 -22.25 -19.61 -12.92
C SER A 60 -22.51 -21.13 -12.92
N VAL A 61 -22.25 -21.80 -11.79
CA VAL A 61 -22.51 -23.24 -11.63
C VAL A 61 -24.01 -23.54 -11.74
N ALA A 62 -24.85 -22.77 -11.05
CA ALA A 62 -26.31 -22.92 -11.12
C ALA A 62 -26.84 -22.76 -12.57
N LEU A 63 -26.33 -21.76 -13.29
CA LEU A 63 -26.68 -21.53 -14.69
C LEU A 63 -26.25 -22.72 -15.58
N LEU A 64 -25.09 -23.31 -15.31
CA LEU A 64 -24.61 -24.49 -16.03
C LEU A 64 -25.50 -25.72 -15.78
N ILE A 65 -25.89 -25.94 -14.52
CA ILE A 65 -26.81 -27.03 -14.13
C ILE A 65 -28.16 -26.85 -14.81
N TRP A 66 -28.67 -25.61 -14.85
CA TRP A 66 -29.93 -25.29 -15.53
C TRP A 66 -29.81 -25.49 -17.05
N ALA A 67 -28.69 -25.13 -17.66
CA ALA A 67 -28.49 -25.23 -19.11
C ALA A 67 -28.22 -26.67 -19.60
N TRP A 68 -27.81 -27.57 -18.71
CA TRP A 68 -27.49 -28.97 -19.01
C TRP A 68 -28.66 -29.74 -19.66
N PRO A 69 -29.86 -29.81 -19.08
CA PRO A 69 -31.00 -30.50 -19.69
C PRO A 69 -31.50 -29.84 -20.99
N HIS A 70 -31.21 -28.56 -21.22
CA HIS A 70 -31.67 -27.82 -22.39
C HIS A 70 -30.71 -27.91 -23.59
N GLY A 71 -29.57 -28.60 -23.47
CA GLY A 71 -28.58 -28.74 -24.55
C GLY A 71 -27.75 -27.48 -24.84
N TYR A 72 -27.98 -26.39 -24.11
CA TYR A 72 -27.24 -25.12 -24.26
C TYR A 72 -26.02 -25.02 -23.34
N ALA A 73 -25.67 -26.08 -22.61
CA ALA A 73 -24.57 -26.08 -21.64
C ALA A 73 -23.25 -25.55 -22.22
N LEU A 74 -22.89 -25.93 -23.45
CA LEU A 74 -21.68 -25.46 -24.11
C LEU A 74 -21.72 -23.95 -24.40
N ALA A 75 -22.85 -23.45 -24.93
CA ALA A 75 -23.02 -22.03 -25.23
C ALA A 75 -22.97 -21.19 -23.94
N VAL A 76 -23.61 -21.65 -22.88
CA VAL A 76 -23.57 -21.02 -21.55
C VAL A 76 -22.17 -21.07 -20.95
N ALA A 77 -21.46 -22.20 -21.05
CA ALA A 77 -20.07 -22.31 -20.61
C ALA A 77 -19.14 -21.32 -21.34
N CYS A 78 -19.27 -21.20 -22.66
CA CYS A 78 -18.53 -20.23 -23.46
C CYS A 78 -18.85 -18.78 -23.07
N ALA A 79 -20.13 -18.46 -22.87
CA ALA A 79 -20.54 -17.12 -22.45
C ALA A 79 -19.99 -16.76 -21.06
N LEU A 80 -20.03 -17.69 -20.12
CA LEU A 80 -19.43 -17.53 -18.78
C LEU A 80 -17.92 -17.37 -18.87
N ALA A 81 -17.24 -18.20 -19.66
CA ALA A 81 -15.79 -18.11 -19.85
C ALA A 81 -15.36 -16.76 -20.42
N LEU A 82 -16.08 -16.26 -21.43
CA LEU A 82 -15.83 -14.93 -22.00
C LEU A 82 -16.12 -13.83 -20.99
N GLY A 83 -17.24 -13.90 -20.27
CA GLY A 83 -17.62 -12.92 -19.25
C GLY A 83 -16.58 -12.82 -18.12
N HIS A 84 -16.16 -13.96 -17.58
CA HIS A 84 -15.10 -14.03 -16.56
C HIS A 84 -13.74 -13.57 -17.12
N GLY A 85 -13.42 -13.91 -18.36
CA GLY A 85 -12.19 -13.48 -19.01
C GLY A 85 -12.11 -11.96 -19.19
N ILE A 86 -13.20 -11.33 -19.63
CA ILE A 86 -13.32 -9.88 -19.75
C ILE A 86 -13.19 -9.21 -18.38
N LEU A 87 -13.88 -9.75 -17.37
CA LEU A 87 -13.80 -9.24 -16.00
C LEU A 87 -12.37 -9.30 -15.46
N ALA A 88 -11.68 -10.44 -15.63
CA ALA A 88 -10.29 -10.61 -15.21
C ALA A 88 -9.35 -9.63 -15.92
N LEU A 89 -9.51 -9.44 -17.24
CA LEU A 89 -8.72 -8.49 -18.00
C LEU A 89 -8.96 -7.05 -17.53
N ALA A 90 -10.22 -6.66 -17.30
CA ALA A 90 -10.57 -5.34 -16.80
C ALA A 90 -9.95 -5.08 -15.42
N LEU A 91 -10.01 -6.06 -14.51
CA LEU A 91 -9.36 -5.95 -13.19
C LEU A 91 -7.83 -5.83 -13.31
N ALA A 92 -7.20 -6.63 -14.18
CA ALA A 92 -5.75 -6.56 -14.39
C ALA A 92 -5.32 -5.18 -14.92
N LEU A 93 -6.06 -4.62 -15.88
CA LEU A 93 -5.81 -3.28 -16.41
C LEU A 93 -6.05 -2.21 -15.35
N TYR A 94 -7.13 -2.31 -14.56
CA TYR A 94 -7.42 -1.38 -13.47
C TYR A 94 -6.32 -1.37 -12.40
N VAL A 95 -5.86 -2.55 -11.98
CA VAL A 95 -4.75 -2.69 -11.00
C VAL A 95 -3.45 -2.13 -11.59
N ALA A 96 -3.13 -2.46 -12.85
CA ALA A 96 -1.94 -1.93 -13.52
C ALA A 96 -1.98 -0.41 -13.65
N TRP A 97 -3.14 0.17 -13.98
CA TRP A 97 -3.35 1.62 -14.02
C TRP A 97 -3.20 2.25 -12.63
N ARG A 98 -3.82 1.66 -11.60
CA ARG A 98 -3.74 2.16 -10.22
C ARG A 98 -2.32 2.13 -9.67
N LEU A 99 -1.55 1.07 -9.94
CA LEU A 99 -0.14 0.98 -9.57
C LEU A 99 0.73 2.04 -10.28
N ARG A 100 0.37 2.43 -11.50
CA ARG A 100 1.07 3.49 -12.26
C ARG A 100 0.69 4.90 -11.81
N CYS A 101 -0.55 5.11 -11.35
CA CYS A 101 -1.07 6.43 -10.98
C CYS A 101 -1.04 6.73 -9.48
N SER A 102 -0.81 5.76 -8.59
CA SER A 102 -0.74 6.01 -7.14
C SER A 102 0.62 6.59 -6.71
N PRO A 103 0.66 7.71 -5.95
CA PRO A 103 1.88 8.15 -5.27
C PRO A 103 2.32 7.07 -4.27
N ARG A 104 3.59 6.65 -4.37
CA ARG A 104 4.15 5.49 -3.66
C ARG A 104 3.89 5.59 -2.14
N PRO A 105 3.22 4.61 -1.51
CA PRO A 105 2.86 4.65 -0.08
C PRO A 105 4.05 4.53 0.91
N PHE A 106 5.29 4.57 0.41
CA PHE A 106 6.52 4.37 1.20
C PHE A 106 7.57 5.45 0.94
N SER A 107 7.17 6.66 0.53
CA SER A 107 8.09 7.79 0.39
C SER A 107 8.79 8.13 1.72
N ALA A 108 8.06 8.04 2.84
CA ALA A 108 8.60 8.26 4.18
C ALA A 108 9.56 7.14 4.63
N THR A 109 9.20 5.87 4.47
CA THR A 109 10.07 4.73 4.81
C THR A 109 11.37 4.71 4.00
N ARG A 110 11.33 5.16 2.73
CA ARG A 110 12.56 5.33 1.92
C ARG A 110 13.44 6.48 2.40
N ALA A 111 12.85 7.55 2.92
CA ALA A 111 13.59 8.66 3.49
C ALA A 111 14.29 8.25 4.81
N GLU A 112 13.63 7.42 5.64
CA GLU A 112 14.22 6.83 6.84
C GLU A 112 15.39 5.91 6.48
N PHE A 113 15.21 5.02 5.48
CA PHE A 113 16.28 4.13 5.00
C PHE A 113 17.50 4.88 4.44
N ALA A 114 17.29 6.03 3.79
CA ALA A 114 18.37 6.88 3.29
C ALA A 114 19.13 7.57 4.44
N ARG A 115 18.43 7.86 5.55
CA ARG A 115 19.02 8.48 6.74
C ARG A 115 19.87 7.47 7.53
N ASP A 116 19.42 6.22 7.63
CA ASP A 116 20.19 5.14 8.26
C ASP A 116 21.49 4.82 7.49
N GLN A 117 21.50 4.94 6.15
CA GLN A 117 22.72 4.80 5.36
C GLN A 117 23.74 5.93 5.60
N GLN A 118 23.28 7.14 5.93
CA GLN A 118 24.19 8.26 6.22
C GLN A 118 24.88 8.06 7.58
N ILE A 119 24.19 7.49 8.56
CA ILE A 119 24.73 7.27 9.91
C ILE A 119 25.76 6.13 9.91
N PHE A 120 25.54 5.07 9.12
CA PHE A 120 26.49 3.96 8.98
C PHE A 120 27.69 4.28 8.07
N GLY A 121 27.62 5.34 7.26
CA GLY A 121 28.74 5.77 6.41
C GLY A 121 29.82 6.58 7.14
N GLU A 122 29.55 7.08 8.35
CA GLU A 122 30.47 7.89 9.16
C GLU A 122 31.16 7.08 10.28
N GLN A 123 31.57 5.83 10.01
CA GLN A 123 32.59 5.16 10.83
C GLN A 123 33.98 5.46 10.26
N PRO A 124 34.75 6.41 10.82
CA PRO A 124 36.19 6.42 10.63
C PRO A 124 36.81 5.26 11.43
N GLU A 125 37.23 4.20 10.74
CA GLU A 125 38.48 3.51 11.11
C GLU A 125 39.58 4.58 11.09
N ASP A 126 40.47 4.79 12.06
CA ASP A 126 41.29 3.95 12.96
C ASP A 126 42.00 4.93 13.96
N PRO A 127 42.99 4.63 14.84
CA PRO A 127 43.51 3.40 15.46
C PRO A 127 43.65 3.53 17.01
N PRO A 128 44.28 2.55 17.72
CA PRO A 128 45.69 2.75 18.12
C PRO A 128 46.65 1.61 17.76
#